data_AF-A0A1J9Q9G7-F1
#
_entry.id   AF-A0A1J9Q9G7-F1
#
_cell.length_a   1.000
_cell.length_b   1.000
_cell.length_c   1.000
_cell.angle_alpha   90.00
_cell.angle_beta   90.00
_cell.angle_gamma   90.00
#
_symmetry.space_group_name_H-M   'P 1'
#
loop_
_entity.id
_entity.type
_entity.pdbx_description
1 polymer ?
#
loop_
_entity_poly.entity_id
_entity_poly.type
_entity_poly.pdbx_seq_one_letter_code
_entity_poly.pdbx_strand_id
1 'polypeptide(L)'
;MVLALWLPARGNIPILLFTAFFGFTSGAFVSLGPALIAQISDVRQIGVRNGSMFAVCSIASLTGNPIGGALVGDIKQPTFWRMQLFAGIVMASGTVAFVLARLKVTGMKLMTKF
;
A
#
# COMPACT_ATOMS: atom_id res chain seq x y z
N MET A 1 -6.07 -8.57 -0.67
CA MET A 1 -6.96 -8.05 -1.73
C MET A 1 -6.37 -8.32 -3.11
N VAL A 2 -5.20 -7.78 -3.43
CA VAL A 2 -4.54 -7.95 -4.75
C VAL A 2 -4.29 -9.42 -5.13
N LEU A 3 -3.64 -10.22 -4.28
CA LEU A 3 -3.38 -11.65 -4.58
C LEU A 3 -4.64 -12.53 -4.64
N ALA A 4 -5.67 -12.21 -3.87
CA ALA A 4 -6.85 -13.06 -3.71
C ALA A 4 -7.96 -12.72 -4.72
N LEU A 5 -8.11 -11.45 -5.08
CA LEU A 5 -9.19 -10.98 -5.95
C LEU A 5 -8.71 -10.64 -7.36
N TRP A 6 -7.50 -10.08 -7.51
CA TRP A 6 -7.02 -9.63 -8.83
C TRP A 6 -6.36 -10.76 -9.63
N LEU A 7 -5.66 -11.67 -8.96
CA LEU A 7 -4.95 -12.78 -9.62
C LEU A 7 -5.90 -13.82 -10.29
N PRO A 8 -7.03 -14.23 -9.67
CA PRO A 8 -8.00 -15.12 -10.33
C PRO A 8 -9.08 -14.37 -11.15
N ALA A 9 -9.11 -13.04 -11.12
CA ALA A 9 -10.13 -12.27 -11.83
C ALA A 9 -9.99 -12.44 -13.35
N ARG A 10 -10.97 -13.11 -13.95
CA ARG A 10 -11.13 -13.25 -15.40
C ARG A 10 -12.44 -12.57 -15.81
N GLY A 11 -12.36 -11.57 -16.67
CA GLY A 11 -13.51 -10.80 -17.17
C GLY A 11 -13.75 -9.46 -16.46
N ASN A 12 -14.69 -8.67 -16.99
CA ASN A 12 -14.85 -7.26 -16.62
C ASN A 12 -15.47 -7.06 -15.21
N ILE A 13 -16.44 -7.89 -14.83
CA ILE A 13 -17.19 -7.72 -13.56
C ILE A 13 -16.28 -7.91 -12.33
N PRO A 14 -15.47 -8.98 -12.22
CA PRO A 14 -14.58 -9.15 -11.07
C PRO A 14 -13.52 -8.04 -10.97
N ILE A 15 -13.03 -7.52 -12.10
CA ILE A 15 -12.04 -6.44 -12.15
C ILE A 15 -12.65 -5.12 -11.69
N LEU A 16 -13.90 -4.83 -12.06
CA LEU A 16 -14.64 -3.65 -11.62
C LEU A 16 -14.84 -3.64 -10.10
N LEU A 17 -15.31 -4.77 -9.56
CA LEU A 17 -15.47 -4.93 -8.10
C LEU A 17 -14.13 -4.78 -7.39
N PHE A 18 -13.07 -5.45 -7.87
CA PHE A 18 -11.73 -5.30 -7.32
C PHE A 18 -11.28 -3.83 -7.30
N THR A 19 -11.43 -3.11 -8.41
CA THR A 19 -11.02 -1.70 -8.51
C THR A 19 -11.79 -0.82 -7.54
N ALA A 20 -13.10 -1.03 -7.37
CA ALA A 20 -13.92 -0.30 -6.41
C ALA A 20 -13.48 -0.52 -4.96
N PHE A 21 -13.31 -1.78 -4.54
CA PHE A 21 -12.84 -2.11 -3.19
C PHE A 21 -11.40 -1.65 -2.94
N PHE A 22 -10.53 -1.81 -3.93
CA PHE A 22 -9.15 -1.36 -3.86
C PHE A 22 -9.07 0.16 -3.74
N GLY A 23 -9.82 0.91 -4.54
CA GLY A 23 -9.87 2.37 -4.49
C GLY A 23 -10.36 2.88 -3.14
N PHE A 24 -11.44 2.30 -2.62
CA PHE A 24 -11.95 2.66 -1.29
C PHE A 24 -10.92 2.38 -0.18
N THR A 25 -10.34 1.19 -0.18
CA THR A 25 -9.39 0.77 0.87
C THR A 25 -8.07 1.55 0.80
N SER A 26 -7.53 1.74 -0.40
CA SER A 26 -6.29 2.49 -0.61
C SER A 26 -6.47 3.97 -0.26
N GLY A 27 -7.62 4.57 -0.62
CA GLY A 27 -7.93 5.95 -0.26
C GLY A 27 -8.01 6.17 1.25
N ALA A 28 -8.67 5.25 1.97
CA ALA A 28 -8.71 5.29 3.42
C ALA A 28 -7.32 5.15 4.05
N PHE A 29 -6.46 4.26 3.53
CA PHE A 29 -5.12 4.07 4.04
C PHE A 29 -4.22 5.30 3.82
N VAL A 30 -4.25 5.89 2.62
CA VAL A 30 -3.42 7.04 2.26
C VAL A 30 -3.80 8.28 3.07
N SER A 31 -5.09 8.50 3.36
CA SER A 31 -5.54 9.65 4.17
C SER A 31 -5.22 9.49 5.66
N LEU A 32 -5.30 8.26 6.19
CA LEU A 32 -5.02 7.98 7.60
C LEU A 32 -3.55 8.14 7.96
N GLY A 33 -2.61 7.81 7.06
CA GLY A 33 -1.17 7.85 7.36
C GLY A 33 -0.70 9.20 7.93
N PRO A 34 -0.79 10.30 7.15
CA PRO A 34 -0.40 11.64 7.61
C PRO A 34 -1.19 12.14 8.81
N ALA A 35 -2.47 11.77 8.91
CA ALA A 35 -3.34 12.16 10.02
C ALA A 35 -2.91 11.51 11.34
N LEU A 36 -2.57 10.21 11.32
CA LEU A 36 -2.08 9.50 12.50
C LEU A 36 -0.73 10.05 12.96
N ILE A 37 0.17 10.34 12.02
CA ILE A 37 1.49 10.93 12.32
C ILE A 37 1.30 12.32 12.94
N ALA A 38 0.38 13.12 12.42
CA ALA A 38 0.06 14.43 12.99
C ALA A 38 -0.47 14.33 14.42
N GLN A 39 -1.28 13.31 14.76
CA GLN A 39 -1.81 13.11 16.11
C GLN A 39 -0.74 12.73 17.16
N ILE A 40 0.30 11.98 16.76
CA ILE A 40 1.37 11.52 17.67
C ILE A 40 2.61 12.42 17.68
N SER A 41 2.60 13.52 16.91
CA SER A 41 3.75 14.41 16.73
C SER A 41 3.46 15.78 17.30
N ASP A 42 4.48 16.40 17.88
CA ASP A 42 4.41 17.81 18.27
C ASP A 42 4.13 18.67 17.01
N VAL A 43 3.26 19.67 17.15
CA VAL A 43 2.79 20.55 16.05
C VAL A 43 3.96 21.14 15.27
N ARG A 44 5.07 21.44 15.95
CA ARG A 44 6.29 21.98 15.32
C ARG A 44 7.04 20.98 14.43
N GLN A 45 6.82 19.68 14.60
CA GLN A 45 7.54 18.60 13.90
C GLN A 45 6.68 17.81 12.91
N ILE A 46 5.36 18.07 12.83
CA ILE A 46 4.43 17.37 11.93
C ILE A 46 4.92 17.44 10.47
N GLY A 47 5.32 18.63 10.02
CA GLY A 47 5.80 18.84 8.65
C GLY A 47 7.05 18.03 8.32
N VAL A 48 8.02 18.00 9.25
CA VAL A 48 9.27 17.24 9.06
C VAL A 48 8.98 15.74 9.05
N ARG A 49 8.18 15.22 10.00
CA ARG A 49 7.84 13.78 10.05
C ARG A 49 7.05 13.31 8.83
N ASN A 50 6.01 14.05 8.43
CA ASN A 50 5.26 13.71 7.22
C ASN A 50 6.13 13.83 5.97
N GLY A 51 6.96 14.88 5.88
CA GLY A 51 7.92 15.07 4.79
C GLY A 51 8.91 13.92 4.67
N SER A 52 9.49 13.46 5.78
CA SER A 52 10.38 12.29 5.80
C SER A 52 9.68 11.01 5.34
N MET A 53 8.42 10.78 5.75
CA MET A 53 7.67 9.62 5.28
C MET A 53 7.40 9.67 3.78
N PHE A 54 6.97 10.83 3.25
CA PHE A 54 6.76 10.98 1.80
C PHE A 54 8.06 10.89 1.01
N ALA A 55 9.18 11.35 1.56
CA ALA A 55 10.49 11.20 0.94
C ALA A 55 10.85 9.72 0.74
N VAL A 56 10.64 8.87 1.76
CA VAL A 56 10.85 7.41 1.63
C VAL A 56 9.87 6.80 0.62
N CYS A 57 8.58 7.18 0.68
CA CYS A 57 7.58 6.70 -0.28
C CYS A 57 7.91 7.08 -1.73
N SER A 58 8.57 8.21 -1.98
CA SER A 58 8.93 8.64 -3.33
C SER A 58 9.84 7.64 -4.04
N ILE A 59 10.77 7.01 -3.31
CA ILE A 59 11.69 6.00 -3.86
C ILE A 59 10.90 4.76 -4.28
N ALA A 60 9.93 4.34 -3.45
CA ALA A 60 9.05 3.21 -3.77
C ALA A 60 8.19 3.52 -5.02
N SER A 61 7.64 4.73 -5.12
CA SER A 61 6.87 5.15 -6.30
C SER A 61 7.72 5.22 -7.57
N LEU A 62 8.96 5.70 -7.47
CA LEU A 62 9.89 5.80 -8.60
C LEU A 62 10.33 4.42 -9.10
N THR A 63 10.63 3.49 -8.19
CA THR A 63 11.10 2.13 -8.53
C THR A 63 9.96 1.19 -8.92
N GLY A 64 8.75 1.39 -8.39
CA GLY A 64 7.60 0.54 -8.65
C GLY A 64 7.18 0.51 -10.12
N ASN A 65 7.15 1.66 -10.79
CA ASN A 65 6.76 1.77 -12.20
C ASN A 65 7.69 1.00 -13.16
N PRO A 66 9.02 1.18 -13.14
CA PRO A 66 9.91 0.42 -14.02
C PRO A 66 9.92 -1.08 -13.70
N ILE A 67 9.84 -1.48 -12.42
CA ILE A 67 9.76 -2.89 -12.04
C ILE A 67 8.46 -3.51 -12.56
N GLY A 68 7.33 -2.82 -12.37
CA GLY A 68 6.03 -3.26 -12.88
C GLY A 68 6.02 -3.40 -14.40
N GLY A 69 6.56 -2.40 -15.11
CA GLY A 69 6.70 -2.42 -16.56
C GLY A 69 7.56 -3.58 -17.07
N ALA A 70 8.69 -3.85 -16.42
CA ALA A 70 9.55 -4.98 -16.76
C ALA A 70 8.88 -6.34 -16.52
N LEU A 71 7.96 -6.43 -15.56
CA LEU A 71 7.24 -7.66 -15.23
C LEU A 71 6.09 -8.00 -16.19
N VAL A 72 5.53 -7.01 -16.90
CA VAL A 72 4.50 -7.24 -17.93
C VAL A 72 5.07 -8.04 -19.11
N GLY A 73 6.39 -7.99 -19.32
CA GLY A 73 7.08 -8.77 -20.34
C GLY A 73 6.91 -8.20 -21.75
N ASP A 74 6.57 -9.06 -22.71
CA ASP A 74 6.48 -8.70 -24.12
C ASP A 74 5.25 -7.82 -24.40
N ILE A 75 5.45 -6.70 -25.10
CA ILE A 75 4.40 -5.73 -25.46
C ILE A 75 3.39 -6.37 -26.43
N LYS A 76 3.79 -7.40 -27.19
CA LYS A 76 2.92 -8.08 -28.16
C LYS A 76 1.92 -9.03 -27.52
N GLN A 77 2.26 -9.62 -26.37
CA GLN A 77 1.37 -10.46 -25.56
C GLN A 77 1.60 -10.15 -24.06
N PRO A 78 1.09 -9.01 -23.58
CA PRO A 78 1.37 -8.55 -22.23
C PRO A 78 0.78 -9.54 -21.22
N THR A 79 1.64 -10.07 -20.33
CA THR A 79 1.22 -11.05 -19.34
C THR A 79 1.24 -10.42 -17.95
N PHE A 80 0.08 -10.01 -17.45
CA PHE A 80 -0.01 -9.19 -16.24
C PHE A 80 0.16 -9.97 -14.92
N TRP A 81 0.05 -11.30 -14.91
CA TRP A 81 0.07 -12.09 -13.66
C TRP A 81 1.34 -11.87 -12.82
N ARG A 82 2.50 -11.65 -13.47
CA ARG A 82 3.78 -11.38 -12.80
C ARG A 82 3.76 -10.03 -12.07
N MET A 83 3.23 -9.00 -12.72
CA MET A 83 3.03 -7.68 -12.14
C MET A 83 2.01 -7.72 -10.99
N GLN A 84 0.92 -8.48 -11.18
CA GLN A 84 -0.11 -8.67 -10.14
C GLN A 84 0.46 -9.34 -8.89
N LEU A 85 1.31 -10.37 -9.07
CA LEU A 85 2.01 -11.03 -7.97
C LEU A 85 2.96 -10.08 -7.25
N PHE A 86 3.79 -9.35 -7.99
CA PHE A 86 4.71 -8.37 -7.41
C PHE A 86 3.98 -7.33 -6.56
N ALA A 87 2.94 -6.71 -7.11
CA ALA A 87 2.10 -5.75 -6.38
C ALA A 87 1.52 -6.37 -5.10
N GLY A 88 1.04 -7.61 -5.19
CA GLY A 88 0.49 -8.36 -4.07
C GLY A 88 1.50 -8.63 -2.96
N ILE A 89 2.72 -9.05 -3.30
CA ILE A 89 3.80 -9.34 -2.35
C ILE A 89 4.27 -8.06 -1.67
N VAL A 90 4.46 -6.97 -2.43
CA VAL A 90 4.89 -5.67 -1.88
C VAL A 90 3.84 -5.09 -0.92
N MET A 91 2.55 -5.23 -1.24
CA MET A 91 1.49 -4.82 -0.32
C MET A 91 1.44 -5.69 0.94
N ALA A 92 1.66 -6.99 0.81
CA ALA A 92 1.72 -7.89 1.96
C ALA A 92 2.91 -7.57 2.87
N SER A 93 4.10 -7.35 2.30
CA SER A 93 5.29 -6.96 3.08
C SER A 93 5.10 -5.61 3.77
N GLY A 94 4.50 -4.63 3.09
CA GLY A 94 4.13 -3.33 3.69
C GLY A 94 3.13 -3.48 4.83
N THR A 95 2.13 -4.36 4.68
CA THR A 95 1.16 -4.66 5.74
C THR A 95 1.84 -5.28 6.96
N VAL A 96 2.74 -6.24 6.76
CA VAL A 96 3.53 -6.85 7.86
C VAL A 96 4.39 -5.80 8.55
N ALA A 97 5.11 -4.96 7.79
CA ALA A 97 5.92 -3.88 8.35
C ALA A 97 5.07 -2.89 9.15
N PHE A 98 3.88 -2.52 8.66
CA PHE A 98 2.95 -1.64 9.37
C PHE A 98 2.41 -2.27 10.65
N VAL A 99 2.06 -3.56 10.62
CA VAL A 99 1.62 -4.30 11.82
C VAL A 99 2.75 -4.37 12.85
N LEU A 100 3.97 -4.66 12.43
CA LEU A 100 5.14 -4.68 13.33
C LEU A 100 5.43 -3.30 13.92
N ALA A 101 5.37 -2.25 13.11
CA ALA A 101 5.54 -0.87 13.58
C ALA A 101 4.45 -0.50 14.59
N ARG A 102 3.19 -0.86 14.33
CA ARG A 102 2.07 -0.66 15.25
C ARG A 102 2.29 -1.42 16.57
N LEU A 103 2.69 -2.68 16.52
CA LEU A 103 2.98 -3.48 17.72
C LEU A 103 4.10 -2.86 18.56
N LYS A 104 5.14 -2.30 17.92
CA LYS A 104 6.23 -1.61 18.63
C LYS A 104 5.81 -0.26 19.23
N VAL A 105 4.97 0.51 18.54
CA VAL A 105 4.55 1.86 18.99
C VAL A 105 3.45 1.78 20.05
N THR A 106 2.50 0.84 19.93
CA THR A 106 1.36 0.73 20.86
C THR A 106 1.67 -0.13 22.09
N GLY A 107 2.74 -0.94 22.07
CA GLY A 107 2.93 -2.04 23.02
C GLY A 107 1.78 -3.05 22.92
N MET A 108 1.85 -4.18 23.62
CA MET A 108 0.76 -5.19 23.65
C MET A 108 -0.50 -4.71 24.40
N LYS A 109 -1.01 -3.50 24.14
CA LYS A 109 -2.33 -3.05 24.58
C LYS A 109 -3.24 -2.94 23.38
N LEU A 110 -3.86 -4.08 23.06
CA LEU A 110 -4.91 -4.23 22.04
C LEU A 110 -6.21 -3.45 22.38
N MET A 111 -6.30 -2.85 23.57
CA MET A 111 -7.44 -2.03 23.99
C MET A 111 -6.96 -0.87 24.88
N THR A 112 -6.67 0.27 24.28
CA THR A 112 -7.01 1.54 24.93
C THR A 112 -7.86 2.31 23.94
N LYS A 113 -9.15 2.48 24.29
CA LYS A 113 -10.10 3.34 23.58
C LYS A 113 -9.49 4.74 23.47
N PHE A 114 -9.69 5.37 22.30
CA PHE A 114 -9.55 6.80 22.10
C PHE A 114 -10.35 7.59 23.15
#